data_AF-A0A7C6TU05-F1
#
_entry.id   AF-A0A7C6TU05-F1
#
_cell.length_a   1.000
_cell.length_b   1.000
_cell.length_c   1.000
_cell.angle_alpha   90.00
_cell.angle_beta   90.00
_cell.angle_gamma   90.00
#
_symmetry.space_group_name_H-M   'P 1'
#
loop_
_entity.id
_entity.type
_entity.pdbx_description
1 polymer ?
#
loop_
_entity_poly.entity_id
_entity_poly.type
_entity_poly.pdbx_seq_one_letter_code
_entity_poly.pdbx_strand_id
1 'polypeptide(L)'
;MVAAAIDARVRTLTEDETIAFHCAEGNLRLAYLPMLATMSNPLAPHLTLNIIDHLSRLFPHEAQRLAIPGGNLAWHARVEPVG
;
A
#
# COMPACT_ATOMS: atom_id res chain seq x y z
N MET A 1 -24.22 -5.60 0.79
CA MET A 1 -23.08 -6.52 0.62
C MET A 1 -22.85 -6.67 -0.86
N VAL A 2 -21.78 -6.07 -1.42
CA VAL A 2 -21.44 -6.24 -2.83
C VAL A 2 -20.61 -7.52 -2.92
N ALA A 3 -21.22 -8.60 -3.42
CA ALA A 3 -20.47 -9.80 -3.76
C ALA A 3 -19.74 -9.56 -5.08
N ALA A 4 -18.45 -9.91 -5.14
CA ALA A 4 -17.72 -9.90 -6.41
C ALA A 4 -18.44 -10.87 -7.37
N ALA A 5 -18.88 -10.37 -8.52
CA ALA A 5 -19.43 -11.23 -9.56
C ALA A 5 -18.32 -12.16 -10.06
N ILE A 6 -18.58 -13.47 -10.07
CA ILE A 6 -17.67 -14.43 -10.70
C ILE A 6 -17.56 -14.03 -12.18
N ASP A 7 -16.31 -13.96 -12.68
CA ASP A 7 -15.96 -13.46 -14.02
C ASP A 7 -15.95 -11.92 -14.20
N ALA A 8 -15.88 -11.16 -13.11
CA ALA A 8 -15.60 -9.73 -13.20
C ALA A 8 -14.20 -9.48 -13.80
N ARG A 9 -14.14 -8.70 -14.88
CA ARG A 9 -12.87 -8.34 -15.54
C ARG A 9 -12.00 -7.52 -14.58
N VAL A 10 -10.86 -8.08 -14.21
CA VAL A 10 -9.82 -7.38 -13.45
C VAL A 10 -8.83 -6.77 -14.43
N ARG A 11 -8.39 -5.54 -14.14
CA ARG A 11 -7.32 -4.87 -14.87
C ARG A 11 -6.45 -4.10 -13.89
N THR A 12 -5.21 -3.81 -14.29
CA THR A 12 -4.36 -2.90 -13.55
C THR A 12 -4.88 -1.47 -13.71
N LEU A 13 -4.76 -0.68 -12.64
CA LEU A 13 -4.96 0.77 -12.74
C LEU A 13 -3.81 1.38 -13.55
N THR A 14 -4.11 2.41 -14.32
CA THR A 14 -3.07 3.28 -14.88
C THR A 14 -2.44 4.13 -13.78
N GLU A 15 -1.39 4.86 -14.10
CA GLU A 15 -0.75 5.78 -13.15
C GLU A 15 -1.73 6.85 -12.67
N ASP A 16 -2.46 7.51 -13.58
CA ASP A 16 -3.47 8.52 -13.26
C ASP A 16 -4.59 7.98 -12.37
N GLU A 17 -5.07 6.75 -12.66
CA GLU A 17 -6.08 6.10 -11.84
C GLU A 17 -5.54 5.71 -10.46
N THR A 18 -4.26 5.33 -10.38
CA THR A 18 -3.59 5.04 -9.12
C THR A 18 -3.44 6.31 -8.29
N ILE A 19 -3.12 7.45 -8.92
CA ILE A 19 -3.06 8.74 -8.25
C ILE A 19 -4.45 9.14 -7.74
N ALA A 20 -5.48 9.05 -8.59
CA ALA A 20 -6.85 9.39 -8.23
C ALA A 20 -7.40 8.51 -7.09
N PHE A 21 -7.03 7.24 -7.06
CA PHE A 21 -7.42 6.32 -5.99
C PHE A 21 -6.81 6.69 -4.63
N HIS A 22 -5.57 7.18 -4.62
CA HIS A 22 -4.83 7.50 -3.41
C HIS A 22 -4.94 8.96 -2.97
N CYS A 23 -5.38 9.85 -3.87
CA CYS A 23 -5.59 11.28 -3.58
C CYS A 23 -7.05 11.54 -3.25
N ALA A 24 -7.34 11.80 -1.98
CA ALA A 24 -8.67 12.26 -1.57
C ALA A 24 -8.53 13.63 -0.88
N GLU A 25 -9.31 14.60 -1.36
CA GLU A 25 -9.28 16.00 -0.86
C GLU A 25 -7.87 16.61 -0.90
N GLY A 26 -7.10 16.29 -1.95
CA GLY A 26 -5.74 16.82 -2.16
C GLY A 26 -4.67 16.20 -1.26
N ASN A 27 -5.00 15.18 -0.48
CA ASN A 27 -4.09 14.51 0.43
C ASN A 27 -3.94 13.02 0.08
N LEU A 28 -2.74 12.48 0.30
CA LEU A 28 -2.47 11.06 0.16
C LEU A 28 -3.17 10.27 1.27
N ARG A 29 -3.97 9.26 0.90
CA ARG A 29 -4.70 8.40 1.85
C ARG A 29 -4.45 6.92 1.55
N LEU A 30 -4.06 6.20 2.60
CA LEU A 30 -3.80 4.75 2.57
C LEU A 30 -4.65 4.03 3.62
N ALA A 31 -5.97 4.14 3.48
CA ALA A 31 -6.95 3.62 4.45
C ALA A 31 -6.86 2.10 4.66
N TYR A 32 -6.25 1.37 3.73
CA TYR A 32 -6.08 -0.08 3.79
C TYR A 32 -4.80 -0.53 4.52
N LEU A 33 -3.88 0.38 4.90
CA LEU A 33 -2.66 -0.01 5.62
C LEU A 33 -2.91 -0.74 6.95
N PRO A 34 -3.87 -0.32 7.80
CA PRO A 34 -4.17 -1.05 9.02
C PRO A 34 -4.62 -2.49 8.74
N MET A 35 -5.41 -2.70 7.68
CA MET A 35 -5.83 -4.03 7.26
C MET A 35 -4.62 -4.89 6.84
N LEU A 36 -3.71 -4.35 6.03
CA LEU A 36 -2.48 -5.05 5.64
C LEU A 36 -1.59 -5.39 6.85
N ALA A 37 -1.51 -4.48 7.83
CA ALA A 37 -0.74 -4.73 9.06
C ALA A 37 -1.34 -5.85 9.94
N THR A 38 -2.66 -6.08 9.85
CA THR A 38 -3.33 -7.16 10.59
C THR A 38 -3.39 -8.50 9.84
N MET A 39 -2.97 -8.54 8.57
CA MET A 39 -2.94 -9.79 7.81
C MET A 39 -1.87 -10.72 8.34
N SER A 40 -2.26 -11.91 8.78
CA SER A 40 -1.35 -13.02 9.10
C SER A 40 -0.78 -13.66 7.83
N ASN A 41 -0.12 -12.86 6.99
CA ASN A 41 0.52 -13.30 5.76
C ASN A 41 1.96 -12.77 5.74
N PRO A 42 2.97 -13.64 5.58
CA PRO A 42 4.38 -13.22 5.55
C PRO A 42 4.72 -12.23 4.43
N LEU A 43 3.90 -12.15 3.37
CA LEU A 43 4.08 -11.19 2.28
C LEU A 43 3.47 -9.81 2.55
N ALA A 44 2.63 -9.64 3.57
CA ALA A 44 1.96 -8.37 3.84
C ALA A 44 2.94 -7.21 4.14
N PRO A 45 4.04 -7.40 4.89
CA PRO A 45 5.05 -6.36 5.08
C PRO A 45 5.76 -5.98 3.77
N HIS A 46 6.10 -6.98 2.94
CA HIS A 46 6.75 -6.75 1.64
C HIS A 46 5.83 -6.01 0.65
N LEU A 47 4.55 -6.39 0.61
CA LEU A 47 3.54 -5.69 -0.18
C LEU A 47 3.43 -4.23 0.28
N THR A 48 3.39 -3.99 1.59
CA THR A 48 3.30 -2.65 2.16
C THR A 48 4.52 -1.79 1.78
N LEU A 49 5.73 -2.36 1.82
CA LEU A 49 6.95 -1.67 1.38
C LEU A 49 6.91 -1.33 -0.11
N ASN A 50 6.47 -2.26 -0.96
CA ASN A 50 6.35 -2.01 -2.40
C ASN A 50 5.33 -0.90 -2.71
N ILE A 51 4.21 -0.86 -1.98
CA ILE A 51 3.21 0.20 -2.09
C ILE A 51 3.82 1.55 -1.69
N ILE A 52 4.54 1.61 -0.58
CA ILE A 52 5.20 2.83 -0.09
C ILE A 52 6.24 3.35 -1.10
N ASP A 53 7.08 2.47 -1.67
CA ASP A 53 8.09 2.86 -2.67
C ASP A 53 7.43 3.37 -3.95
N HIS A 54 6.41 2.68 -4.44
CA HIS A 54 5.69 3.09 -5.64
C HIS A 54 5.01 4.46 -5.46
N LEU A 55 4.30 4.66 -4.35
CA LEU A 55 3.64 5.93 -4.06
C LEU A 55 4.61 7.08 -3.77
N SER A 56 5.79 6.79 -3.23
CA SER A 56 6.83 7.83 -3.03
C SER A 56 7.33 8.41 -4.35
N ARG A 57 7.28 7.62 -5.44
CA ARG A 57 7.61 8.09 -6.79
C ARG A 57 6.47 8.92 -7.40
N LEU A 58 5.21 8.54 -7.14
CA LEU A 58 4.02 9.24 -7.64
C LEU A 58 3.68 10.52 -6.86
N PHE A 59 4.05 10.58 -5.58
CA PHE A 59 3.76 11.69 -4.68
C PHE A 59 5.05 12.19 -4.01
N PRO A 60 5.98 12.83 -4.77
CA PRO A 60 7.29 13.22 -4.25
C PRO A 60 7.20 14.19 -3.05
N HIS A 61 6.15 15.02 -2.99
CA HIS A 61 5.89 15.94 -1.88
C HIS A 61 5.49 15.22 -0.58
N GLU A 62 4.96 14.00 -0.65
CA GLU A 62 4.54 13.20 0.50
C GLU A 62 5.57 12.10 0.86
N ALA A 63 6.66 11.97 0.10
CA ALA A 63 7.65 10.92 0.26
C ALA A 63 8.28 10.89 1.67
N GLN A 64 8.48 12.06 2.29
CA GLN A 64 9.01 12.14 3.65
C GLN A 64 8.03 11.59 4.71
N ARG A 65 6.72 11.74 4.49
CA ARG A 65 5.67 11.18 5.36
C ARG A 65 5.53 9.67 5.15
N LEU A 66 5.72 9.20 3.92
CA LEU A 66 5.75 7.78 3.56
C LEU A 66 6.99 7.04 4.07
N ALA A 67 8.12 7.72 4.24
CA ALA A 67 9.37 7.14 4.74
C ALA A 67 9.31 6.68 6.21
N ILE A 68 8.48 7.32 7.05
CA ILE A 68 8.38 7.01 8.48
C ILE A 68 7.75 5.63 8.72
N PRO A 69 6.56 5.30 8.15
CA PRO A 69 6.03 3.93 8.22
C PRO A 69 6.95 2.92 7.52
N GLY A 70 7.56 3.29 6.39
CA GLY A 70 8.46 2.42 5.64
C GLY A 70 9.69 1.97 6.44
N GLY A 71 10.30 2.87 7.22
CA GLY A 71 11.43 2.55 8.09
C GLY A 71 11.07 1.55 9.21
N ASN A 72 9.90 1.72 9.83
CA ASN A 72 9.43 0.87 10.91
C ASN A 72 9.00 -0.52 10.39
N LEU A 73 8.30 -0.58 9.25
CA LEU A 73 7.94 -1.84 8.59
C LEU A 73 9.14 -2.59 8.02
N ALA A 74 10.12 -1.89 7.43
CA ALA A 74 11.33 -2.53 6.92
C ALA A 74 12.19 -3.10 8.05
N TRP A 75 12.13 -2.53 9.25
CA TRP A 75 12.72 -3.12 10.43
C TRP A 75 11.95 -4.38 10.87
N HIS A 76 10.61 -4.31 11.00
CA HIS A 76 9.78 -5.47 11.36
C HIS A 76 9.97 -6.65 10.38
N ALA A 77 9.93 -6.40 9.07
CA ALA A 77 10.12 -7.42 8.04
C ALA A 77 11.51 -8.06 8.03
N ARG A 78 12.53 -7.41 8.61
CA ARG A 78 13.89 -7.94 8.74
C ARG A 78 14.11 -8.70 10.05
N VAL A 79 13.28 -8.47 11.06
CA VAL A 79 13.46 -8.99 12.42
C VAL A 79 12.51 -10.15 12.73
N GLU A 80 11.37 -10.24 12.05
CA GLU A 80 10.54 -11.45 12.08
C GLU A 80 11.15 -12.54 11.18
N PRO A 81 11.50 -13.71 11.74
CA PRO A 81 11.92 -14.84 10.92
C PRO A 81 10.72 -15.28 10.08
N VAL A 82 10.94 -15.42 8.77
CA VAL A 82 10.08 -16.25 7.94
C VAL A 82 10.19 -17.67 8.50
N GLY A 83 9.19 -18.06 9.29
CA GLY A 83 9.05 -19.42 9.83
C GLY A 83 8.83 -20.45 8.74
#